data_AF-A0A7W1NUA2-F1
#
_entry.id   AF-A0A7W1NUA2-F1
#
_cell.length_a   1.000
_cell.length_b   1.000
_cell.length_c   1.000
_cell.angle_alpha   90.00
_cell.angle_beta   90.00
_cell.angle_gamma   90.00
#
_symmetry.space_group_name_H-M   'P 1'
#
loop_
_entity.id
_entity.type
_entity.pdbx_description
1 polymer ?
#
loop_
_entity_poly.entity_id
_entity_poly.type
_entity_poly.pdbx_seq_one_letter_code
_entity_poly.pdbx_strand_id
1 'polypeptide(L)'
;VEQMAVLEPALVETVTITCMQVIRDAMDEAVRRGVPAEAAKDFLLGHINIDIAILFGFLNAQFSDGAKLAVKRGMEQIIQPDWKKVFEPDNIMKEVRAITEGTSR
;
A
#
# COMPACT_ATOMS: atom_id res chain seq x y z
N VAL A 1 -10.53 19.09 -8.91
CA VAL A 1 -9.13 18.65 -8.74
C VAL A 1 -8.59 18.28 -10.10
N GLU A 2 -7.39 18.75 -10.45
CA GLU A 2 -6.74 18.36 -11.71
C GLU A 2 -6.34 16.88 -11.66
N GLN A 3 -6.34 16.20 -12.80
CA GLN A 3 -6.01 14.77 -12.86
C GLN A 3 -4.65 14.46 -12.25
N MET A 4 -3.68 15.38 -12.41
CA MET A 4 -2.36 15.23 -11.80
C MET A 4 -2.44 15.15 -10.28
N ALA A 5 -3.25 15.99 -9.63
CA ALA A 5 -3.41 15.98 -8.17
C ALA A 5 -4.06 14.69 -7.63
N VAL A 6 -4.89 14.02 -8.44
CA VAL A 6 -5.45 12.70 -8.11
C VAL A 6 -4.40 11.60 -8.22
N LEU A 7 -3.51 11.69 -9.23
CA LEU A 7 -2.40 10.75 -9.38
C LEU A 7 -1.36 10.98 -8.28
N GLU A 8 -0.99 12.23 -8.03
CA GLU A 8 0.01 12.66 -7.05
C GLU A 8 -0.46 13.96 -6.37
N PRO A 9 -0.70 13.96 -5.05
CA PRO A 9 -0.19 12.98 -4.09
C PRO A 9 -1.12 11.79 -3.81
N ALA A 10 -2.39 11.81 -4.24
CA ALA A 10 -3.39 10.90 -3.66
C ALA A 10 -3.17 9.41 -3.99
N LEU A 11 -2.97 9.04 -5.25
CA LEU A 11 -2.78 7.64 -5.63
C LEU A 11 -1.38 7.13 -5.31
N VAL A 12 -0.34 7.83 -5.76
CA VAL A 12 1.04 7.33 -5.64
C VAL A 12 1.56 7.54 -4.22
N GLU A 13 1.61 8.77 -3.73
CA GLU A 13 2.28 9.06 -2.46
C GLU A 13 1.44 8.60 -1.26
N THR A 14 0.17 8.98 -1.23
CA THR A 14 -0.70 8.75 -0.06
C THR A 14 -1.09 7.28 0.05
N VAL A 15 -1.47 6.62 -1.05
CA VAL A 15 -1.89 5.21 -1.01
C VAL A 15 -0.72 4.28 -1.29
N THR A 16 -0.04 4.42 -2.43
CA THR A 16 0.92 3.41 -2.89
C THR A 16 2.19 3.40 -2.04
N ILE A 17 2.86 4.54 -1.85
CA ILE A 17 4.09 4.63 -1.06
C ILE A 17 3.83 4.26 0.40
N THR A 18 2.76 4.78 1.00
CA THR A 18 2.37 4.42 2.39
C THR A 18 2.18 2.91 2.56
N CYS A 19 1.43 2.25 1.67
CA CYS A 19 1.24 0.80 1.73
C CYS A 19 2.56 0.04 1.52
N MET A 20 3.42 0.50 0.61
CA MET A 20 4.75 -0.10 0.40
C MET A 20 5.65 0.04 1.62
N GLN A 21 5.55 1.16 2.35
CA GLN A 21 6.28 1.36 3.61
C GLN A 21 5.79 0.37 4.68
N VAL A 22 4.48 0.19 4.84
CA VAL A 22 3.91 -0.81 5.76
C VAL A 22 4.38 -2.23 5.40
N ILE A 23 4.43 -2.57 4.11
CA ILE A 23 4.93 -3.86 3.63
C ILE A 23 6.42 -4.03 3.99
N ARG A 24 7.23 -2.98 3.83
CA ARG A 24 8.64 -3.00 4.23
C ARG A 24 8.79 -3.23 5.74
N ASP A 25 8.03 -2.49 6.55
CA ASP A 25 8.05 -2.62 8.00
C ASP A 25 7.59 -4.02 8.45
N ALA A 26 6.62 -4.61 7.76
CA ALA A 26 6.17 -5.98 8.01
C ALA A 26 7.27 -7.02 7.72
N MET A 27 8.10 -6.79 6.69
CA MET A 27 9.29 -7.61 6.44
C MET A 27 10.27 -7.51 7.61
N ASP A 28 10.60 -6.29 8.03
CA ASP A 28 11.54 -6.05 9.11
C ASP A 28 11.03 -6.63 10.45
N GLU A 29 9.72 -6.60 10.69
CA GLU A 29 9.07 -7.25 11.84
C GLU A 29 9.18 -8.78 11.77
N ALA A 30 9.05 -9.39 10.59
CA ALA A 30 9.28 -10.83 10.43
C ALA A 30 10.74 -11.22 10.74
N VAL A 31 11.70 -10.39 10.30
CA VAL A 31 13.11 -10.57 10.62
C VAL A 31 13.36 -10.45 12.12
N ARG A 32 12.78 -9.43 12.77
CA ARG A 32 12.87 -9.25 14.23
C ARG A 32 12.33 -10.45 15.01
N ARG A 33 11.38 -11.19 14.45
CA ARG A 33 10.81 -12.42 15.02
C ARG A 33 11.62 -13.69 14.73
N GLY A 34 12.78 -13.56 14.09
CA GLY A 34 13.73 -14.65 13.90
C GLY A 34 13.80 -15.23 12.49
N VAL A 35 13.07 -14.68 11.52
CA VAL A 35 13.23 -15.09 10.11
C VAL A 35 14.56 -14.54 9.59
N PRO A 36 15.41 -15.35 8.92
CA PRO A 36 16.61 -14.83 8.28
C PRO A 36 16.29 -13.72 7.27
N ALA A 37 17.06 -12.62 7.29
CA ALA A 37 16.76 -11.42 6.50
C ALA A 37 16.62 -11.70 5.00
N GLU A 38 17.55 -12.47 4.42
CA GLU A 38 17.49 -12.84 3.00
C GLU A 38 16.25 -13.70 2.70
N ALA A 39 15.91 -14.64 3.58
CA ALA A 39 14.71 -15.46 3.40
C ALA A 39 13.42 -14.62 3.46
N ALA A 40 13.31 -13.66 4.38
CA ALA A 40 12.17 -12.75 4.47
C ALA A 40 12.04 -11.89 3.20
N LYS A 41 13.16 -11.37 2.71
CA LYS A 41 13.22 -10.52 1.51
C LYS A 41 12.84 -11.29 0.24
N ASP A 42 13.47 -12.44 0.00
CA ASP A 42 13.19 -13.26 -1.19
C ASP A 42 11.73 -13.72 -1.19
N PHE A 43 11.23 -14.15 -0.03
CA PHE A 43 9.85 -14.58 0.12
C PHE A 43 8.87 -13.43 -0.17
N LEU A 44 9.10 -12.25 0.42
CA LEU A 44 8.22 -11.10 0.22
C LEU A 44 8.25 -10.60 -1.23
N LEU A 45 9.43 -10.37 -1.80
CA LEU A 45 9.55 -9.80 -3.14
C LEU A 45 9.03 -10.76 -4.21
N GLY A 46 9.20 -12.07 -4.02
CA GLY A 46 8.57 -13.09 -4.86
C GLY A 46 7.05 -13.01 -4.84
N HIS A 47 6.45 -12.79 -3.65
CA HIS A 47 5.00 -12.62 -3.51
C HIS A 47 4.50 -11.32 -4.12
N ILE A 48 5.19 -10.19 -3.91
CA ILE A 48 4.81 -8.91 -4.54
C ILE A 48 4.75 -9.05 -6.07
N ASN A 49 5.71 -9.75 -6.68
CA ASN A 49 5.73 -9.96 -8.13
C ASN A 49 4.49 -10.73 -8.64
N ILE A 50 4.13 -11.85 -8.00
CA ILE A 50 2.95 -12.62 -8.41
C ILE A 50 1.64 -11.92 -8.03
N ASP A 51 1.60 -11.20 -6.91
CA ASP A 51 0.45 -10.41 -6.47
C ASP A 51 0.13 -9.31 -7.48
N ILE A 52 1.14 -8.60 -7.97
CA ILE A 52 0.99 -7.61 -9.05
C ILE A 52 0.46 -8.30 -10.30
N ALA A 53 1.04 -9.44 -10.69
CA ALA A 53 0.63 -10.13 -11.90
C ALA A 53 -0.86 -10.56 -11.85
N ILE A 54 -1.33 -11.04 -10.70
CA ILE A 54 -2.72 -11.45 -10.50
C ILE A 54 -3.66 -10.24 -10.39
N LEU A 55 -3.38 -9.29 -9.50
CA LEU A 55 -4.28 -8.17 -9.20
C LEU A 55 -4.48 -7.22 -10.38
N PHE A 56 -3.45 -7.02 -11.19
CA PHE A 56 -3.49 -6.13 -12.35
C PHE A 56 -3.75 -6.88 -13.67
N GLY A 57 -4.07 -8.17 -13.62
CA GLY A 57 -4.52 -8.94 -14.78
C GLY A 57 -3.43 -9.31 -15.79
N PHE A 58 -2.16 -9.22 -15.43
CA PHE A 58 -1.05 -9.73 -16.26
C PHE A 58 -0.99 -11.27 -16.27
N LEU A 59 -1.62 -11.91 -15.30
CA LEU A 59 -1.76 -13.36 -15.21
C LEU A 59 -3.22 -13.73 -14.92
N ASN A 60 -3.79 -14.62 -15.75
CA ASN A 60 -5.11 -15.18 -15.53
C ASN A 60 -5.09 -16.28 -14.45
N ALA A 61 -4.88 -15.87 -13.21
CA ALA A 61 -4.90 -16.71 -12.03
C ALA A 61 -5.72 -16.04 -10.91
N GLN A 62 -6.03 -16.78 -9.85
CA GLN A 62 -6.73 -16.26 -8.69
C GLN A 62 -6.05 -16.68 -7.39
N PHE A 63 -6.18 -15.84 -6.38
CA PHE A 63 -5.84 -16.20 -5.00
C PHE A 63 -6.71 -17.36 -4.50
N SER A 64 -6.13 -18.20 -3.64
CA SER A 64 -6.86 -19.24 -2.94
C SER A 64 -7.94 -18.66 -2.02
N ASP A 65 -8.94 -19.46 -1.66
CA ASP A 65 -10.00 -19.02 -0.75
C ASP A 65 -9.46 -18.64 0.64
N GLY A 66 -8.42 -19.34 1.09
CA GLY A 66 -7.70 -19.01 2.32
C GLY A 66 -7.04 -17.63 2.26
N ALA A 67 -6.38 -17.30 1.15
CA ALA A 67 -5.77 -15.99 0.94
C ALA A 67 -6.82 -14.88 0.87
N LYS A 68 -7.93 -15.10 0.15
CA LYS A 68 -9.06 -14.14 0.09
C LYS A 68 -9.65 -13.86 1.47
N LEU A 69 -9.81 -14.89 2.31
CA LEU A 69 -10.29 -14.74 3.69
C LEU A 69 -9.29 -13.98 4.57
N ALA A 70 -7.99 -14.25 4.42
CA ALA A 70 -6.93 -13.54 5.13
C ALA A 70 -6.92 -12.05 4.76
N VAL A 71 -7.02 -11.71 3.47
CA VAL A 71 -7.10 -10.32 2.99
C VAL A 71 -8.33 -9.62 3.57
N LYS A 72 -9.51 -10.24 3.56
CA LYS A 72 -10.72 -9.65 4.13
C LYS A 72 -10.53 -9.24 5.60
N ARG A 73 -9.98 -10.15 6.42
CA ARG A 73 -9.72 -9.87 7.84
C ARG A 73 -8.59 -8.86 8.04
N GLY A 74 -7.55 -8.94 7.21
CA GLY A 74 -6.43 -8.00 7.24
C GLY A 74 -6.87 -6.57 6.94
N MET A 75 -7.76 -6.37 5.97
CA MET A 75 -8.35 -5.06 5.66
C MET A 75 -9.05 -4.45 6.88
N GLU A 76 -9.81 -5.24 7.64
CA GLU A 76 -10.51 -4.79 8.86
C GLU A 76 -9.55 -4.43 10.01
N GLN A 77 -8.36 -5.04 10.05
CA GLN A 77 -7.38 -4.84 11.13
C GLN A 77 -6.35 -3.75 10.84
N ILE A 78 -5.99 -3.57 9.56
CA ILE A 78 -4.82 -2.76 9.16
C ILE A 78 -5.26 -1.45 8.50
N ILE A 79 -6.39 -1.46 7.77
CA ILE A 79 -6.81 -0.33 6.94
C ILE A 79 -8.05 0.32 7.52
N GLN A 80 -8.07 1.66 7.55
CA GLN A 80 -9.24 2.42 7.99
C GLN A 80 -10.44 2.12 7.08
N PRO A 81 -11.67 1.90 7.62
CA PRO A 81 -12.84 1.57 6.81
C PRO A 81 -13.16 2.61 5.71
N ASP A 82 -12.84 3.87 5.97
CA ASP A 82 -13.08 5.02 5.09
C ASP A 82 -11.82 5.48 4.34
N TRP A 83 -10.78 4.65 4.21
CA TRP A 83 -9.48 5.04 3.65
C TRP A 83 -9.55 5.73 2.28
N LYS A 84 -10.57 5.43 1.46
CA LYS A 84 -10.78 6.06 0.14
C LYS A 84 -11.04 7.57 0.22
N LYS A 85 -11.34 8.10 1.41
CA LYS A 85 -11.50 9.55 1.63
C LYS A 85 -10.30 10.36 1.18
N VAL A 86 -9.11 9.77 1.06
CA VAL A 86 -7.91 10.45 0.54
C VAL A 86 -8.09 10.99 -0.89
N PHE A 87 -9.06 10.45 -1.64
CA PHE A 87 -9.42 10.92 -2.98
C PHE A 87 -10.49 12.02 -2.99
N GLU A 88 -11.04 12.41 -1.83
CA GLU A 88 -11.99 13.51 -1.76
C GLU A 88 -11.28 14.84 -2.07
N PRO A 89 -11.89 15.74 -2.87
CA PRO A 89 -11.25 16.97 -3.32
C PRO A 89 -10.57 17.79 -2.23
N ASP A 90 -11.21 17.91 -1.07
CA ASP A 90 -10.67 18.68 0.06
C ASP A 90 -9.43 18.03 0.67
N ASN A 91 -9.40 16.70 0.75
CA ASN A 91 -8.23 15.96 1.25
C ASN A 91 -7.07 16.03 0.26
N ILE A 92 -7.32 15.90 -1.05
CA ILE A 92 -6.29 16.05 -2.07
C ILE A 92 -5.68 17.46 -2.00
N MET A 93 -6.52 18.50 -1.97
CA MET A 93 -6.03 19.89 -1.93
C MET A 93 -5.27 20.20 -0.64
N LYS A 94 -5.69 19.60 0.48
CA LYS A 94 -4.96 19.70 1.75
C LYS A 94 -3.55 19.11 1.65
N GLU A 95 -3.41 17.92 1.07
CA GLU A 95 -2.10 17.28 0.88
C GLU A 95 -1.23 18.06 -0.11
N VAL A 96 -1.79 18.52 -1.24
CA VAL A 96 -1.06 19.37 -2.19
C VAL A 96 -0.50 20.62 -1.50
N ARG A 97 -1.29 21.31 -0.68
CA ARG A 97 -0.82 22.46 0.09
C ARG A 97 0.26 22.07 1.09
N ALA A 98 0.08 20.97 1.83
CA ALA A 98 1.05 20.50 2.82
C ALA A 98 2.45 20.27 2.23
N ILE A 99 2.54 19.70 1.02
CA ILE A 99 3.82 19.39 0.38
C ILE A 99 4.41 20.56 -0.43
N THR A 100 3.58 21.48 -0.93
CA THR A 100 4.05 22.60 -1.79
C THR A 100 4.27 23.90 -1.04
N GLU A 101 3.53 24.15 0.04
CA GLU A 101 3.63 25.40 0.80
C GLU A 101 4.75 25.34 1.83
N GLY A 102 5.31 24.16 2.09
CA GLY A 102 6.43 23.93 3.00
C GLY A 102 6.05 24.26 4.44
N THR A 103 6.37 23.36 5.37
CA THR A 103 6.53 23.75 6.77
C THR A 103 7.60 24.83 6.85
N SER A 104 7.19 26.09 6.77
CA SER A 104 7.93 27.24 7.29
C SER A 104 7.89 27.15 8.81
N ARG A 105 8.61 26.19 9.39
CA ARG A 105 9.01 26.13 10.79
C ARG A 105 10.32 25.38 10.93
#